data_AF-A0A3A5VJ55-F1
#
_entry.id   AF-A0A3A5VJ55-F1
#
_cell.length_a   1.000
_cell.length_b   1.000
_cell.length_c   1.000
_cell.angle_alpha   90.00
_cell.angle_beta   90.00
_cell.angle_gamma   90.00
#
_symmetry.space_group_name_H-M   'P 1'
#
loop_
_entity.id
_entity.type
_entity.pdbx_description
1 polymer ?
#
loop_
_entity_poly.entity_id
_entity_poly.type
_entity_poly.pdbx_seq_one_letter_code
_entity_poly.pdbx_strand_id
1 'polypeptide(L)'
;MLNRSLGTMSEDDASASRAFFDITAEDVNQESPSSPPQPILVGGFDAGFSSPDVSPASTDTLESPQSATVAPSTGHLSGQISTLSGGGLAFAPAMEKKTQGWGRFFIGVVAPWIVIGFFTLLFIFIESTNEYETSENISFSADENGTVNFQLSPPSPSHSVRFYVSLTEDNIMMDYDPYWNGEASSVPVIQYGYESSRYRETSIGEYTPSTGEVSFTSVDLVNQSFETDVWYHDEDYAGEDGAAFVFSCCLPILYLGSVIAAFVRGEKRLGWGLLTSLVGGAFLVPLVFLFIAWVIFGGGF
;
A
#
# COMPACT_ATOMS: atom_id res chain seq x y z
N MET A 1 -23.21 -7.77 -42.30
CA MET A 1 -22.59 -7.48 -43.62
C MET A 1 -21.37 -6.62 -43.36
N LEU A 2 -20.19 -7.11 -43.75
CA LEU A 2 -18.88 -6.51 -43.53
C LEU A 2 -18.66 -5.34 -44.50
N ASN A 3 -18.15 -4.20 -44.02
CA ASN A 3 -17.46 -3.25 -44.89
C ASN A 3 -16.27 -2.62 -44.15
N ARG A 4 -15.08 -3.19 -44.41
CA ARG A 4 -13.77 -2.58 -44.12
C ARG A 4 -13.51 -1.52 -45.19
N SER A 5 -13.24 -0.29 -44.78
CA SER A 5 -12.56 0.70 -45.62
C SER A 5 -11.19 0.99 -45.02
N LEU A 6 -10.17 0.84 -45.86
CA LEU A 6 -8.74 0.98 -45.58
C LEU A 6 -8.24 2.15 -46.44
N GLY A 7 -7.40 3.02 -45.88
CA GLY A 7 -6.68 4.09 -46.58
C GLY A 7 -6.96 5.45 -45.92
N THR A 8 -5.98 6.28 -45.58
CA THR A 8 -4.58 6.36 -46.00
C THR A 8 -3.75 7.06 -44.92
N MET A 9 -2.56 6.52 -44.71
CA MET A 9 -1.46 7.03 -43.88
C MET A 9 -0.64 8.01 -44.73
N SER A 10 -0.40 9.22 -44.25
CA SER A 10 0.65 10.10 -44.75
C SER A 10 1.63 10.39 -43.61
N GLU A 11 2.85 9.91 -43.80
CA GLU A 11 4.06 10.33 -43.10
C GLU A 11 4.28 11.83 -43.26
N ASP A 12 4.56 12.51 -42.14
CA ASP A 12 5.55 13.59 -42.03
C ASP A 12 5.56 14.07 -40.57
N ASP A 13 6.49 13.55 -39.75
CA ASP A 13 7.29 14.44 -38.91
C ASP A 13 8.52 13.72 -38.36
N ALA A 14 9.67 14.12 -38.89
CA ALA A 14 10.98 13.74 -38.43
C ALA A 14 11.35 14.56 -37.18
N SER A 15 11.20 13.96 -36.00
CA SER A 15 11.91 14.39 -34.81
C SER A 15 12.67 13.21 -34.23
N ALA A 16 13.99 13.29 -34.35
CA ALA A 16 14.94 12.26 -34.00
C ALA A 16 14.84 11.85 -32.52
N SER A 17 14.21 10.71 -32.26
CA SER A 17 14.33 9.99 -31.00
C SER A 17 15.72 9.35 -30.92
N ARG A 18 16.69 10.05 -30.33
CA ARG A 18 17.92 9.40 -29.84
C ARG A 18 17.55 8.48 -28.69
N ALA A 19 17.86 7.19 -28.84
CA ALA A 19 17.68 6.21 -27.78
C ALA A 19 18.63 6.51 -26.60
N PHE A 20 18.16 6.29 -25.38
CA PHE A 20 18.85 6.54 -24.12
C PHE A 20 20.18 5.77 -23.94
N PHE A 21 20.53 4.86 -24.87
CA PHE A 21 21.72 4.01 -24.80
C PHE A 21 22.77 4.28 -25.88
N ASP A 22 22.66 5.39 -26.61
CA ASP A 22 23.69 5.79 -27.59
C ASP A 22 24.87 6.48 -26.88
N ILE A 23 25.67 5.69 -26.15
CA ILE A 23 26.95 6.13 -25.59
C ILE A 23 27.99 6.01 -26.70
N THR A 24 28.37 7.12 -27.32
CA THR A 24 29.48 7.16 -28.28
C THR A 24 30.82 7.14 -27.55
N ALA A 25 31.84 6.59 -28.22
CA ALA A 25 33.19 6.37 -27.69
C ALA A 25 33.96 7.66 -27.31
N GLU A 26 33.35 8.84 -27.48
CA GLU A 26 33.91 10.13 -27.09
C GLU A 26 33.62 10.52 -25.62
N ASP A 27 32.67 9.86 -24.94
CA ASP A 27 32.33 10.16 -23.53
C ASP A 27 33.19 9.41 -22.49
N VAL A 28 34.13 8.56 -22.92
CA VAL A 28 34.95 7.71 -22.03
C VAL A 28 36.31 8.33 -21.65
N ASN A 29 36.66 9.51 -22.18
CA ASN A 29 37.96 10.15 -21.93
C ASN A 29 37.89 11.38 -21.01
N GLN A 30 37.39 11.20 -19.78
CA GLN A 30 37.76 12.05 -18.64
C GLN A 30 38.31 11.21 -17.48
N GLU A 31 39.64 11.14 -17.43
CA GLU A 31 40.48 10.86 -16.26
C GLU A 31 40.09 11.82 -15.10
N SER A 32 40.18 11.53 -13.79
CA SER A 32 40.94 10.53 -13.04
C SER A 32 40.50 10.52 -11.54
N PRO A 33 41.03 9.61 -10.70
CA PRO A 33 40.39 9.03 -9.51
C PRO A 33 40.75 9.70 -8.17
N SER A 34 39.98 9.40 -7.11
CA SER A 34 40.49 9.50 -5.73
C SER A 34 40.04 8.31 -4.88
N SER A 35 40.98 7.39 -4.64
CA SER A 35 40.92 6.36 -3.61
C SER A 35 41.78 6.80 -2.42
N PRO A 36 41.35 6.57 -1.16
CA PRO A 36 42.11 7.01 0.01
C PRO A 36 43.32 6.09 0.28
N PRO A 37 44.43 6.63 0.81
CA PRO A 37 45.69 5.91 1.00
C PRO A 37 45.59 4.85 2.10
N GLN A 38 46.10 3.65 1.81
CA GLN A 38 46.33 2.61 2.82
C GLN A 38 47.65 2.88 3.58
N PRO A 39 47.69 2.68 4.90
CA PRO A 39 48.92 2.82 5.68
C PRO A 39 49.87 1.65 5.44
N ILE A 40 51.07 1.99 5.01
CA ILE A 40 52.26 1.13 4.98
C ILE A 40 52.71 0.89 6.42
N LEU A 41 52.75 -0.36 6.86
CA LEU A 41 53.43 -0.75 8.10
C LEU A 41 54.63 -1.63 7.75
N VAL A 42 55.80 -0.99 7.72
CA VAL A 42 57.12 -1.63 7.64
C VAL A 42 57.53 -2.04 9.04
N GLY A 43 57.75 -3.33 9.25
CA GLY A 43 58.27 -3.87 10.50
C GLY A 43 58.81 -5.27 10.28
N GLY A 44 60.06 -5.35 9.82
CA GLY A 44 60.83 -6.60 9.81
C GLY A 44 61.48 -6.84 11.16
N PHE A 45 61.38 -8.07 11.67
CA PHE A 45 62.39 -8.69 12.50
C PHE A 45 62.38 -10.19 12.24
N ASP A 46 63.44 -10.65 11.56
CA ASP A 46 63.87 -12.04 11.54
C ASP A 46 64.35 -12.43 12.95
N ALA A 47 63.82 -13.54 13.45
CA ALA A 47 64.51 -14.40 14.41
C ALA A 47 63.99 -15.82 14.20
N GLY A 48 64.69 -16.58 13.36
CA GLY A 48 64.39 -17.98 13.11
C GLY A 48 64.64 -18.84 14.35
N PHE A 49 63.94 -19.96 14.45
CA PHE A 49 64.41 -21.18 15.10
C PHE A 49 63.61 -22.38 14.59
N SER A 50 64.28 -23.16 13.73
CA SER A 50 64.34 -24.62 13.62
C SER A 50 63.13 -25.49 14.02
N SER A 51 62.56 -26.20 13.03
CA SER A 51 62.06 -27.57 13.23
C SER A 51 63.23 -28.51 13.59
N PRO A 52 62.94 -29.65 14.24
CA PRO A 52 63.09 -30.89 13.48
C PRO A 52 61.96 -31.91 13.68
N ASP A 53 61.84 -32.72 12.63
CA ASP A 53 61.10 -33.97 12.48
C ASP A 53 61.30 -35.01 13.60
N VAL A 54 60.40 -36.01 13.56
CA VAL A 54 60.65 -37.47 13.60
C VAL A 54 59.64 -38.20 14.51
N SER A 55 58.65 -38.87 13.89
CA SER A 55 58.06 -40.13 14.38
C SER A 55 59.05 -41.29 14.19
N PRO A 56 58.91 -42.39 14.97
CA PRO A 56 58.32 -43.58 14.33
C PRO A 56 57.46 -44.47 15.26
N ALA A 57 56.49 -45.14 14.62
CA ALA A 57 55.98 -46.53 14.75
C ALA A 57 56.04 -47.25 16.13
N SER A 58 55.05 -48.03 16.60
CA SER A 58 54.20 -49.00 15.88
C SER A 58 53.06 -49.59 16.74
N THR A 59 52.05 -50.13 16.03
CA THR A 59 51.19 -51.31 16.28
C THR A 59 49.91 -51.23 17.15
N ASP A 60 48.78 -51.28 16.41
CA ASP A 60 47.61 -52.16 16.52
C ASP A 60 46.83 -52.29 17.85
N THR A 61 45.58 -51.81 17.86
CA THR A 61 44.39 -52.68 17.68
C THR A 61 43.10 -51.86 17.52
N LEU A 62 42.21 -52.37 16.66
CA LEU A 62 40.89 -51.83 16.28
C LEU A 62 39.95 -51.66 17.49
N GLU A 63 39.19 -50.55 17.54
CA GLU A 63 37.71 -50.50 17.48
C GLU A 63 37.21 -49.05 17.63
N SER A 64 36.18 -48.70 16.86
CA SER A 64 35.48 -47.40 16.79
C SER A 64 34.01 -47.71 16.48
N PRO A 65 33.02 -46.81 16.64
CA PRO A 65 33.00 -45.49 17.29
C PRO A 65 31.91 -45.40 18.38
N GLN A 66 32.05 -44.55 19.41
CA GLN A 66 30.85 -43.97 20.05
C GLN A 66 31.10 -42.72 20.91
N SER A 67 30.30 -41.70 20.60
CA SER A 67 29.80 -40.62 21.47
C SER A 67 30.77 -39.62 22.09
N ALA A 68 30.92 -38.49 21.38
CA ALA A 68 31.25 -37.21 21.98
C ALA A 68 30.11 -36.76 22.92
N THR A 69 30.38 -36.71 24.22
CA THR A 69 29.59 -35.95 25.19
C THR A 69 30.55 -35.00 25.89
N VAL A 70 30.64 -33.76 25.38
CA VAL A 70 31.36 -32.67 26.02
C VAL A 70 30.40 -31.99 27.01
N ALA A 71 30.81 -32.03 28.28
CA ALA A 71 30.14 -31.44 29.43
C ALA A 71 30.15 -29.88 29.38
N PRO A 72 29.31 -29.20 30.19
CA PRO A 72 28.99 -27.79 30.01
C PRO A 72 30.14 -26.89 30.46
N SER A 73 30.50 -25.90 29.64
CA SER A 73 31.41 -24.83 30.01
C SER A 73 30.71 -23.87 30.98
N THR A 74 30.91 -24.09 32.28
CA THR A 74 30.71 -23.05 33.30
C THR A 74 31.68 -21.91 33.01
N GLY A 75 31.16 -20.79 32.48
CA GLY A 75 31.90 -19.55 32.29
C GLY A 75 32.43 -19.04 33.62
N HIS A 76 33.72 -19.25 33.87
CA HIS A 76 34.42 -18.75 35.05
C HIS A 76 34.88 -17.31 34.74
N LEU A 77 34.20 -16.33 35.33
CA LEU A 77 34.65 -14.93 35.41
C LEU A 77 35.94 -14.87 36.25
N SER A 78 37.10 -14.99 35.61
CA SER A 78 38.38 -14.68 36.24
C SER A 78 38.54 -13.15 36.27
N GLY A 79 38.00 -12.53 37.31
CA GLY A 79 38.37 -11.18 37.72
C GLY A 79 39.78 -11.19 38.30
N GLN A 80 40.78 -11.39 37.44
CA GLN A 80 42.18 -11.31 37.85
C GLN A 80 42.61 -9.84 37.76
N ILE A 81 42.47 -9.13 38.87
CA ILE A 81 43.05 -7.81 39.05
C ILE A 81 44.55 -8.03 39.27
N SER A 82 45.31 -8.12 38.17
CA SER A 82 46.76 -7.96 38.24
C SER A 82 47.05 -6.51 38.62
N THR A 83 47.25 -6.25 39.90
CA THR A 83 47.92 -5.05 40.39
C THR A 83 49.40 -5.13 39.97
N LEU A 84 49.68 -4.80 38.71
CA LEU A 84 51.05 -4.54 38.28
C LEU A 84 51.39 -3.08 38.66
N SER A 85 51.91 -2.93 39.87
CA SER A 85 52.66 -1.74 40.29
C SER A 85 53.92 -1.63 39.42
N GLY A 86 53.91 -0.75 38.42
CA GLY A 86 55.10 -0.47 37.62
C GLY A 86 54.78 0.50 36.50
N GLY A 87 55.38 1.68 36.56
CA GLY A 87 55.11 2.84 35.71
C GLY A 87 54.96 2.53 34.21
N GLY A 88 53.80 2.91 33.69
CA GLY A 88 53.53 3.06 32.28
C GLY A 88 52.23 3.81 32.17
N LEU A 89 52.27 5.04 31.63
CA LEU A 89 51.08 5.79 31.25
C LEU A 89 50.38 5.03 30.12
N ALA A 90 49.64 3.99 30.48
CA ALA A 90 48.64 3.40 29.60
C ALA A 90 47.53 4.44 29.51
N PHE A 91 47.57 5.26 28.46
CA PHE A 91 46.36 5.91 27.97
C PHE A 91 45.37 4.77 27.71
N ALA A 92 44.43 4.57 28.64
CA ALA A 92 43.22 3.84 28.33
C ALA A 92 42.69 4.49 27.05
N PRO A 93 42.46 3.75 25.94
CA PRO A 93 41.87 4.34 24.77
C PRO A 93 40.61 5.03 25.26
N ALA A 94 40.48 6.33 24.98
CA ALA A 94 39.30 7.09 25.35
C ALA A 94 38.12 6.26 24.90
N MET A 95 37.40 5.64 25.85
CA MET A 95 36.22 4.87 25.51
C MET A 95 35.27 5.91 24.97
N GLU A 96 35.23 6.00 23.64
CA GLU A 96 34.31 6.84 22.93
C GLU A 96 32.94 6.51 23.52
N LYS A 97 32.38 7.47 24.25
CA LYS A 97 31.17 7.26 25.05
C LYS A 97 30.12 6.86 24.05
N LYS A 98 29.89 5.54 23.91
CA LYS A 98 28.99 4.94 22.93
C LYS A 98 27.63 5.54 23.20
N THR A 99 27.32 6.64 22.52
CA THR A 99 26.09 7.39 22.72
C THR A 99 24.99 6.38 22.53
N GLN A 100 24.26 6.18 23.61
CA GLN A 100 23.26 5.14 23.74
C GLN A 100 22.23 5.48 22.67
N GLY A 101 22.27 4.75 21.55
CA GLY A 101 21.67 5.12 20.25
C GLY A 101 20.17 4.95 20.21
N TRP A 102 19.51 5.34 21.30
CA TRP A 102 18.07 5.42 21.47
C TRP A 102 17.43 6.29 20.40
N GLY A 103 18.10 7.33 19.90
CA GLY A 103 17.59 8.15 18.80
C GLY A 103 17.19 7.32 17.58
N ARG A 104 18.04 6.36 17.17
CA ARG A 104 17.74 5.47 16.03
C ARG A 104 16.61 4.48 16.34
N PHE A 105 16.47 4.08 17.59
CA PHE A 105 15.34 3.26 18.04
C PHE A 105 14.03 4.04 17.97
N PHE A 106 13.99 5.26 18.53
CA PHE A 106 12.79 6.11 18.52
C PHE A 106 12.40 6.53 17.10
N ILE A 107 13.35 6.79 16.21
CA ILE A 107 13.07 6.99 14.79
C ILE A 107 12.35 5.77 14.20
N GLY A 108 12.84 4.55 14.48
CA GLY A 108 12.18 3.33 14.04
C GLY A 108 10.78 3.13 14.63
N VAL A 109 10.54 3.60 15.86
CA VAL A 109 9.22 3.52 16.49
C VAL A 109 8.25 4.54 15.88
N VAL A 110 8.68 5.79 15.71
CA VAL A 110 7.81 6.93 15.39
C VAL A 110 7.63 7.14 13.89
N ALA A 111 8.66 6.88 13.07
CA ALA A 111 8.60 7.15 11.63
C ALA A 111 7.42 6.45 10.92
N PRO A 112 7.10 5.17 11.19
CA PRO A 112 5.93 4.52 10.59
C PRO A 112 4.62 5.25 10.88
N TRP A 113 4.45 5.76 12.10
CA TRP A 113 3.25 6.52 12.50
C TRP A 113 3.14 7.87 11.79
N ILE A 114 4.27 8.57 11.62
CA ILE A 114 4.29 9.83 10.87
C ILE A 114 3.90 9.58 9.42
N VAL A 115 4.46 8.53 8.80
CA VAL A 115 4.14 8.16 7.42
C VAL A 115 2.67 7.83 7.28
N ILE A 116 2.14 6.93 8.11
CA ILE A 116 0.72 6.56 8.09
C ILE A 116 -0.15 7.80 8.32
N GLY A 117 0.11 8.59 9.36
CA GLY A 117 -0.70 9.78 9.68
C GLY A 117 -0.67 10.85 8.60
N PHE A 118 0.50 11.08 7.97
CA PHE A 118 0.62 11.99 6.84
C PHE A 118 -0.25 11.55 5.66
N PHE A 119 -0.17 10.28 5.29
CA PHE A 119 -0.94 9.72 4.19
C PHE A 119 -2.44 9.66 4.49
N THR A 120 -2.84 9.32 5.72
CA THR A 120 -4.25 9.37 6.14
C THR A 120 -4.80 10.79 6.06
N LEU A 121 -4.04 11.79 6.50
CA LEU A 121 -4.45 13.19 6.33
C LEU A 121 -4.55 13.58 4.86
N LEU A 122 -3.56 13.19 4.05
CA LEU A 122 -3.59 13.44 2.60
C LEU A 122 -4.84 12.83 1.96
N PHE A 123 -5.19 11.60 2.36
CA PHE A 123 -6.39 10.93 1.87
C PHE A 123 -7.66 11.69 2.27
N ILE A 124 -7.79 12.10 3.54
CA ILE A 124 -8.94 12.92 3.99
C ILE A 124 -9.04 14.22 3.19
N PHE A 125 -7.91 14.89 2.93
CA PHE A 125 -7.90 16.13 2.15
C PHE A 125 -8.29 15.89 0.69
N ILE A 126 -7.80 14.82 0.06
CA ILE A 126 -8.16 14.45 -1.32
C ILE A 126 -9.63 14.03 -1.41
N GLU A 127 -10.09 13.19 -0.49
CA GLU A 127 -11.47 12.69 -0.44
C GLU A 127 -12.46 13.85 -0.23
N SER A 128 -12.13 14.82 0.63
CA SER A 128 -12.95 16.03 0.82
C SER A 128 -13.06 16.92 -0.42
N THR A 129 -12.20 16.73 -1.41
CA THR A 129 -12.27 17.43 -2.71
C THR A 129 -12.94 16.62 -3.82
N ASN A 130 -13.35 15.37 -3.54
CA ASN A 130 -13.92 14.45 -4.53
C ASN A 130 -15.46 14.39 -4.50
N GLU A 131 -16.12 15.31 -3.80
CA GLU A 131 -17.56 15.53 -3.92
C GLU A 131 -17.90 16.21 -5.27
N TYR A 132 -17.63 15.53 -6.38
CA TYR A 132 -18.16 15.88 -7.71
C TYR A 132 -19.43 15.09 -8.04
N GLU A 133 -20.02 14.44 -7.03
CA GLU A 133 -21.37 13.92 -7.08
C GLU A 133 -22.33 15.11 -7.12
N THR A 134 -22.72 15.51 -8.34
CA THR A 134 -23.81 16.46 -8.47
C THR A 134 -25.09 15.67 -8.24
N SER A 135 -25.85 16.02 -7.21
CA SER A 135 -27.19 15.48 -7.01
C SER A 135 -28.23 16.46 -7.53
N GLU A 136 -29.11 16.01 -8.41
CA GLU A 136 -30.32 16.74 -8.76
C GLU A 136 -31.51 16.11 -8.05
N ASN A 137 -32.33 16.93 -7.40
CA ASN A 137 -33.57 16.48 -6.82
C ASN A 137 -34.68 16.59 -7.88
N ILE A 138 -35.36 15.47 -8.15
CA ILE A 138 -36.37 15.37 -9.18
C ILE A 138 -37.67 14.88 -8.57
N SER A 139 -38.74 15.64 -8.81
CA SER A 139 -40.10 15.24 -8.48
C SER A 139 -40.81 14.69 -9.71
N PHE A 140 -41.40 13.50 -9.61
CA PHE A 140 -42.23 12.91 -10.66
C PHE A 140 -43.53 12.34 -10.09
N SER A 141 -44.54 12.22 -10.94
CA SER A 141 -45.83 11.63 -10.59
C SER A 141 -46.15 10.51 -11.57
N ALA A 142 -46.59 9.37 -11.05
CA ALA A 142 -47.07 8.30 -11.91
C ALA A 142 -48.50 8.60 -12.39
N ASP A 143 -48.81 8.13 -13.59
CA ASP A 143 -50.16 8.23 -14.15
C ASP A 143 -51.13 7.22 -13.52
N GLU A 144 -52.36 7.17 -14.03
CA GLU A 144 -53.41 6.25 -13.57
C GLU A 144 -53.04 4.77 -13.72
N ASN A 145 -52.05 4.44 -14.56
CA ASN A 145 -51.55 3.10 -14.79
C ASN A 145 -50.25 2.80 -14.01
N GLY A 146 -49.74 3.76 -13.24
CA GLY A 146 -48.46 3.63 -12.52
C GLY A 146 -47.24 3.82 -13.43
N THR A 147 -47.43 4.36 -14.64
CA THR A 147 -46.35 4.68 -15.56
C THR A 147 -45.75 6.04 -15.21
N VAL A 148 -44.43 6.08 -15.17
CA VAL A 148 -43.60 7.26 -14.90
C VAL A 148 -42.72 7.50 -16.12
N ASN A 149 -42.73 8.73 -16.61
CA ASN A 149 -41.83 9.20 -17.67
C ASN A 149 -41.24 10.54 -17.25
N PHE A 150 -39.91 10.63 -17.23
CA PHE A 150 -39.21 11.90 -17.01
C PHE A 150 -37.88 11.90 -17.76
N GLN A 151 -37.25 13.06 -17.83
CA GLN A 151 -35.99 13.25 -18.51
C GLN A 151 -34.96 13.81 -17.53
N LEU A 152 -33.84 13.11 -17.42
CA LEU A 152 -32.68 13.51 -16.63
C LEU A 152 -31.87 14.55 -17.41
N SER A 153 -31.41 15.60 -16.72
CA SER A 153 -30.65 16.69 -17.32
C SER A 153 -29.37 16.97 -16.50
N PRO A 154 -28.17 16.79 -17.08
CA PRO A 154 -27.90 16.55 -18.50
C PRO A 154 -28.10 15.08 -18.94
N PRO A 155 -28.47 14.83 -20.21
CA PRO A 155 -28.36 13.51 -20.80
C PRO A 155 -26.88 13.12 -20.83
N SER A 156 -26.56 11.99 -20.26
CA SER A 156 -25.18 11.64 -19.95
C SER A 156 -24.81 10.28 -20.55
N PRO A 157 -24.30 10.24 -21.79
CA PRO A 157 -23.67 9.03 -22.32
C PRO A 157 -22.24 8.82 -21.80
N SER A 158 -21.67 9.79 -21.07
CA SER A 158 -20.27 9.78 -20.63
C SER A 158 -20.06 9.84 -19.11
N HIS A 159 -21.10 10.14 -18.33
CA HIS A 159 -21.07 10.14 -16.86
C HIS A 159 -22.02 9.05 -16.36
N SER A 160 -21.69 8.45 -15.22
CA SER A 160 -22.60 7.53 -14.54
C SER A 160 -23.78 8.29 -13.94
N VAL A 161 -24.92 7.63 -13.96
CA VAL A 161 -26.19 8.17 -13.48
C VAL A 161 -26.87 7.10 -12.66
N ARG A 162 -27.20 7.46 -11.42
CA ARG A 162 -27.93 6.58 -10.51
C ARG A 162 -29.14 7.29 -9.96
N PHE A 163 -30.25 6.60 -9.85
CA PHE A 163 -31.36 7.02 -9.00
C PHE A 163 -31.92 5.86 -8.21
N TYR A 164 -32.48 6.18 -7.04
CA TYR A 164 -33.02 5.19 -6.12
C TYR A 164 -34.27 5.71 -5.43
N VAL A 165 -35.37 4.98 -5.60
CA VAL A 165 -36.65 5.27 -4.98
C VAL A 165 -36.97 4.17 -4.00
N SER A 166 -37.10 4.53 -2.71
CA SER A 166 -37.51 3.57 -1.68
C SER A 166 -39.02 3.61 -1.50
N LEU A 167 -39.66 2.45 -1.65
CA LEU A 167 -41.07 2.24 -1.36
C LEU A 167 -41.21 1.45 -0.05
N THR A 168 -42.45 1.24 0.38
CA THR A 168 -42.71 0.59 1.69
C THR A 168 -42.19 -0.85 1.75
N GLU A 169 -42.31 -1.60 0.65
CA GLU A 169 -41.92 -3.01 0.59
C GLU A 169 -40.86 -3.31 -0.49
N ASP A 170 -40.76 -2.42 -1.48
CA ASP A 170 -39.93 -2.57 -2.66
C ASP A 170 -39.02 -1.35 -2.86
N ASN A 171 -37.99 -1.48 -3.68
CA ASN A 171 -37.14 -0.36 -4.09
C ASN A 171 -36.99 -0.35 -5.60
N ILE A 172 -36.99 0.83 -6.20
CA ILE A 172 -36.74 1.00 -7.64
C ILE A 172 -35.37 1.64 -7.80
N MET A 173 -34.56 1.07 -8.68
CA MET A 173 -33.20 1.55 -8.94
C MET A 173 -32.92 1.55 -10.43
N MET A 174 -32.16 2.56 -10.85
CA MET A 174 -31.46 2.57 -12.12
C MET A 174 -30.01 2.92 -11.85
N ASP A 175 -29.10 2.16 -12.43
CA ASP A 175 -27.66 2.36 -12.31
C ASP A 175 -27.06 2.25 -13.71
N TYR A 176 -26.65 3.39 -14.25
CA TYR A 176 -25.93 3.46 -15.50
C TYR A 176 -24.49 3.89 -15.22
N ASP A 177 -23.55 3.08 -15.65
CA ASP A 177 -22.13 3.37 -15.62
C ASP A 177 -21.54 3.08 -17.01
N PRO A 178 -20.99 4.10 -17.72
CA PRO A 178 -20.48 3.89 -19.06
C PRO A 178 -19.30 2.90 -19.12
N TYR A 179 -18.57 2.69 -18.02
CA TYR A 179 -17.51 1.68 -17.93
C TYR A 179 -18.09 0.26 -17.94
N TRP A 180 -19.11 -0.03 -17.13
CA TRP A 180 -19.72 -1.37 -17.04
C TRP A 180 -20.74 -1.64 -18.14
N ASN A 181 -21.53 -0.63 -18.52
CA ASN A 181 -22.60 -0.76 -19.49
C ASN A 181 -22.11 -0.50 -20.93
N GLY A 182 -20.95 0.15 -21.12
CA GLY A 182 -20.42 0.49 -22.44
C GLY A 182 -21.33 1.46 -23.20
N GLU A 183 -21.35 1.34 -24.54
CA GLU A 183 -22.26 2.08 -25.44
C GLU A 183 -23.70 1.50 -25.41
N ALA A 184 -24.20 1.11 -24.24
CA ALA A 184 -25.56 0.62 -24.11
C ALA A 184 -26.57 1.68 -24.56
N SER A 185 -27.38 1.31 -25.55
CA SER A 185 -28.48 2.16 -26.03
C SER A 185 -29.60 2.33 -25.02
N SER A 186 -29.73 1.39 -24.07
CA SER A 186 -30.77 1.36 -23.05
C SER A 186 -30.28 0.55 -21.83
N VAL A 187 -30.69 0.97 -20.65
CA VAL A 187 -30.34 0.40 -19.34
C VAL A 187 -31.64 0.07 -18.59
N PRO A 188 -31.79 -1.12 -18.00
CA PRO A 188 -33.03 -1.47 -17.33
C PRO A 188 -33.22 -0.68 -16.03
N VAL A 189 -34.46 -0.25 -15.78
CA VAL A 189 -34.91 0.20 -14.46
C VAL A 189 -35.44 -1.02 -13.71
N ILE A 190 -34.86 -1.32 -12.55
CA ILE A 190 -35.12 -2.56 -11.82
C ILE A 190 -35.90 -2.25 -10.54
N GLN A 191 -36.99 -3.00 -10.32
CA GLN A 191 -37.70 -3.07 -9.05
C GLN A 191 -37.22 -4.29 -8.26
N TYR A 192 -36.78 -4.01 -7.03
CA TYR A 192 -36.32 -4.97 -6.05
C TYR A 192 -37.39 -5.15 -4.98
N GLY A 193 -37.81 -6.40 -4.76
CA GLY A 193 -38.82 -6.73 -3.77
C GLY A 193 -38.53 -8.03 -3.04
N TYR A 194 -39.27 -8.27 -1.96
CA TYR A 194 -39.20 -9.50 -1.19
C TYR A 194 -40.51 -10.27 -1.26
N GLU A 195 -40.49 -11.42 -1.93
CA GLU A 195 -41.64 -12.32 -1.96
C GLU A 195 -41.31 -13.58 -1.15
N SER A 196 -41.99 -13.76 -0.01
CA SER A 196 -41.88 -14.98 0.82
C SER A 196 -40.43 -15.37 1.13
N SER A 197 -39.61 -14.43 1.60
CA SER A 197 -38.16 -14.57 1.91
C SER A 197 -37.21 -14.77 0.73
N ARG A 198 -37.69 -14.71 -0.52
CA ARG A 198 -36.83 -14.69 -1.72
C ARG A 198 -36.74 -13.28 -2.27
N TYR A 199 -35.53 -12.91 -2.64
CA TYR A 199 -35.24 -11.68 -3.35
C TYR A 199 -35.75 -11.78 -4.79
N ARG A 200 -36.49 -10.76 -5.23
CA ARG A 200 -37.03 -10.65 -6.58
C ARG A 200 -36.50 -9.39 -7.24
N GLU A 201 -35.95 -9.57 -8.44
CA GLU A 201 -35.58 -8.48 -9.33
C GLU A 201 -36.52 -8.52 -10.53
N THR A 202 -37.12 -7.40 -10.89
CA THR A 202 -37.97 -7.30 -12.07
C THR A 202 -37.63 -6.02 -12.83
N SER A 203 -37.30 -6.16 -14.12
CA SER A 203 -37.15 -5.00 -14.99
C SER A 203 -38.54 -4.42 -15.27
N ILE A 204 -38.73 -3.16 -14.91
CA ILE A 204 -40.02 -2.45 -14.99
C ILE A 204 -39.99 -1.30 -15.99
N GLY A 205 -38.85 -1.08 -16.64
CA GLY A 205 -38.66 0.02 -17.56
C GLY A 205 -37.23 0.13 -18.05
N GLU A 206 -36.96 1.26 -18.70
CA GLU A 206 -35.71 1.52 -19.40
C GLU A 206 -35.28 2.99 -19.26
N TYR A 207 -33.97 3.19 -19.16
CA TYR A 207 -33.29 4.47 -19.24
C TYR A 207 -32.47 4.51 -20.53
N THR A 208 -32.58 5.61 -21.28
CA THR A 208 -31.82 5.83 -22.52
C THR A 208 -30.72 6.86 -22.29
N PRO A 209 -29.43 6.46 -22.21
CA PRO A 209 -28.33 7.39 -21.88
C PRO A 209 -28.16 8.55 -22.88
N SER A 210 -28.42 8.30 -24.16
CA SER A 210 -28.29 9.30 -25.24
C SER A 210 -29.29 10.45 -25.14
N THR A 211 -30.48 10.20 -24.58
CA THR A 211 -31.56 11.20 -24.47
C THR A 211 -31.84 11.59 -23.03
N GLY A 212 -31.32 10.86 -22.04
CA GLY A 212 -31.64 11.06 -20.63
C GLY A 212 -33.06 10.61 -20.25
N GLU A 213 -33.78 9.94 -21.15
CA GLU A 213 -35.18 9.57 -20.93
C GLU A 213 -35.28 8.33 -20.04
N VAL A 214 -36.08 8.43 -18.98
CA VAL A 214 -36.42 7.33 -18.07
C VAL A 214 -37.90 7.04 -18.22
N SER A 215 -38.24 5.78 -18.51
CA SER A 215 -39.62 5.31 -18.62
C SER A 215 -39.78 3.98 -17.88
N PHE A 216 -40.65 3.93 -16.88
CA PHE A 216 -40.97 2.68 -16.18
C PHE A 216 -42.41 2.64 -15.69
N THR A 217 -42.91 1.44 -15.42
CA THR A 217 -44.27 1.23 -14.90
C THR A 217 -44.25 0.33 -13.70
N SER A 218 -44.80 0.80 -12.57
CA SER A 218 -44.95 0.01 -11.36
C SER A 218 -46.34 0.17 -10.77
N VAL A 219 -46.92 -0.95 -10.33
CA VAL A 219 -48.26 -1.00 -9.72
C VAL A 219 -48.30 -0.29 -8.36
N ASP A 220 -47.15 -0.11 -7.72
CA ASP A 220 -47.04 0.48 -6.39
C ASP A 220 -47.08 2.02 -6.41
N LEU A 221 -46.95 2.62 -7.60
CA LEU A 221 -46.85 4.07 -7.78
C LEU A 221 -48.15 4.73 -8.26
N VAL A 222 -49.21 3.96 -8.51
CA VAL A 222 -50.46 4.46 -9.10
C VAL A 222 -50.98 5.69 -8.34
N ASN A 223 -51.14 6.81 -9.05
CA ASN A 223 -51.58 8.11 -8.52
C ASN A 223 -50.73 8.68 -7.36
N GLN A 224 -49.46 8.31 -7.28
CA GLN A 224 -48.52 8.83 -6.29
C GLN A 224 -47.46 9.74 -6.93
N SER A 225 -47.00 10.71 -6.15
CA SER A 225 -45.88 11.58 -6.49
C SER A 225 -44.70 11.29 -5.58
N PHE A 226 -43.51 11.25 -6.16
CA PHE A 226 -42.27 10.96 -5.46
C PHE A 226 -41.24 12.04 -5.75
N GLU A 227 -40.34 12.19 -4.79
CA GLU A 227 -39.16 13.02 -4.89
C GLU A 227 -37.96 12.10 -4.70
N THR A 228 -37.01 12.13 -5.63
CA THR A 228 -35.78 11.34 -5.56
C THR A 228 -34.60 12.22 -5.87
N ASP A 229 -33.48 11.93 -5.24
CA ASP A 229 -32.21 12.45 -5.67
C ASP A 229 -31.66 11.55 -6.79
N VAL A 230 -31.07 12.20 -7.79
CA VAL A 230 -30.36 11.58 -8.90
C VAL A 230 -28.93 12.01 -8.82
N TRP A 231 -28.04 11.03 -8.75
CA TRP A 231 -26.62 11.25 -8.60
C TRP A 231 -25.92 11.10 -9.94
N TYR A 232 -25.14 12.11 -10.29
CA TYR A 232 -24.29 12.14 -11.46
C TYR A 232 -22.83 12.00 -11.02
N HIS A 233 -22.12 11.05 -11.59
CA HIS A 233 -20.72 10.80 -11.27
C HIS A 233 -19.85 10.82 -12.53
N ASP A 234 -18.78 11.61 -12.50
CA ASP A 234 -17.85 11.72 -13.62
C ASP A 234 -16.83 10.58 -13.58
N GLU A 235 -16.90 9.69 -14.58
CA GLU A 235 -16.03 8.51 -14.69
C GLU A 235 -14.56 8.86 -14.93
N ASP A 236 -14.24 10.06 -15.45
CA ASP A 236 -12.84 10.52 -15.56
C ASP A 236 -12.17 10.60 -14.17
N TYR A 237 -12.98 10.56 -13.10
CA TYR A 237 -12.59 10.62 -11.71
C TYR A 237 -12.92 9.36 -10.90
N ALA A 238 -13.50 8.33 -11.52
CA ALA A 238 -13.51 6.97 -10.99
C ALA A 238 -12.09 6.39 -11.09
N GLY A 239 -11.14 7.09 -10.48
CA GLY A 239 -9.80 6.62 -10.29
C GLY A 239 -9.91 5.25 -9.66
N GLU A 240 -9.38 4.23 -10.36
CA GLU A 240 -8.95 3.02 -9.71
C GLU A 240 -8.38 3.43 -8.36
N ASP A 241 -8.86 2.76 -7.32
CA ASP A 241 -8.61 3.03 -5.92
C ASP A 241 -7.10 2.78 -5.61
N GLY A 242 -6.22 3.45 -6.34
CA GLY A 242 -4.80 3.24 -6.44
C GLY A 242 -4.13 3.68 -5.17
N ALA A 243 -4.72 4.67 -4.50
CA ALA A 243 -4.42 4.97 -3.11
C ALA A 243 -4.68 3.72 -2.23
N ALA A 244 -5.89 3.16 -2.25
CA ALA A 244 -6.23 1.96 -1.46
C ALA A 244 -5.36 0.75 -1.81
N PHE A 245 -5.05 0.53 -3.10
CA PHE A 245 -4.14 -0.52 -3.56
C PHE A 245 -2.71 -0.30 -3.07
N VAL A 246 -2.16 0.92 -3.17
CA VAL A 246 -0.82 1.25 -2.67
C VAL A 246 -0.76 1.12 -1.15
N PHE A 247 -1.81 1.51 -0.43
CA PHE A 247 -1.89 1.36 1.04
C PHE A 247 -1.99 -0.10 1.48
N SER A 248 -2.84 -0.89 0.83
CA SER A 248 -3.09 -2.27 1.20
C SER A 248 -1.95 -3.21 0.77
N CYS A 249 -1.42 -3.02 -0.44
CA CYS A 249 -0.45 -3.94 -1.04
C CYS A 249 1.00 -3.45 -0.91
N CYS A 250 1.29 -2.18 -1.22
CA CYS A 250 2.68 -1.71 -1.28
C CYS A 250 3.24 -1.33 0.09
N LEU A 251 2.43 -0.71 0.97
CA LEU A 251 2.91 -0.22 2.26
C LEU A 251 3.41 -1.36 3.18
N PRO A 252 2.74 -2.52 3.31
CA PRO A 252 3.28 -3.64 4.08
C PRO A 252 4.60 -4.19 3.51
N ILE A 253 4.74 -4.22 2.18
CA ILE A 253 5.96 -4.68 1.50
C ILE A 253 7.11 -3.71 1.73
N LEU A 254 6.87 -2.40 1.56
CA LEU A 254 7.86 -1.36 1.81
C LEU A 254 8.28 -1.34 3.28
N TYR A 255 7.32 -1.52 4.19
CA TYR A 255 7.58 -1.62 5.61
C TYR A 255 8.46 -2.84 5.94
N LEU A 256 8.14 -4.03 5.42
CA LEU A 256 8.95 -5.23 5.61
C LEU A 256 10.36 -5.06 5.01
N GLY A 257 10.45 -4.47 3.81
CA GLY A 257 11.72 -4.12 3.18
C GLY A 257 12.57 -3.18 4.03
N SER A 258 11.95 -2.19 4.69
CA SER A 258 12.63 -1.26 5.59
C SER A 258 13.20 -1.95 6.83
N VAL A 259 12.46 -2.92 7.39
CA VAL A 259 12.92 -3.74 8.52
C VAL A 259 14.13 -4.57 8.10
N ILE A 260 14.05 -5.27 6.97
CA ILE A 260 15.16 -6.08 6.44
C ILE A 260 16.39 -5.21 6.17
N ALA A 261 16.22 -4.08 5.48
CA ALA A 261 17.29 -3.15 5.17
C ALA A 261 17.99 -2.59 6.43
N ALA A 262 17.22 -2.31 7.50
CA ALA A 262 17.78 -1.87 8.78
C ALA A 262 18.69 -2.94 9.40
N PHE A 263 18.31 -4.22 9.33
CA PHE A 263 19.15 -5.32 9.84
C PHE A 263 20.38 -5.56 8.96
N VAL A 264 20.23 -5.53 7.62
CA VAL A 264 21.34 -5.72 6.67
C VAL A 264 22.40 -4.62 6.82
N ARG A 265 22.00 -3.37 7.07
CA ARG A 265 22.92 -2.24 7.31
C ARG A 265 23.57 -2.24 8.70
N GLY A 266 23.27 -3.25 9.53
CA GLY A 266 23.80 -3.33 10.90
C GLY A 266 23.12 -2.38 11.89
N GLU A 267 22.04 -1.69 11.48
CA GLU A 267 21.28 -0.74 12.28
C GLU A 267 20.25 -1.46 13.17
N LYS A 268 20.73 -2.40 14.01
CA LYS A 268 19.87 -3.29 14.82
C LYS A 268 18.84 -2.51 15.66
N ARG A 269 19.21 -1.33 16.18
CA ARG A 269 18.32 -0.48 16.99
C ARG A 269 17.14 0.08 16.20
N LEU A 270 17.35 0.45 14.93
CA LEU A 270 16.29 0.91 14.04
C LEU A 270 15.34 -0.25 13.70
N GLY A 271 15.89 -1.42 13.38
CA GLY A 271 15.09 -2.63 13.09
C GLY A 271 14.22 -3.06 14.27
N TRP A 272 14.75 -3.04 15.50
CA TRP A 272 13.95 -3.27 16.71
C TRP A 272 12.89 -2.19 16.92
N GLY A 273 13.21 -0.92 16.67
CA GLY A 273 12.25 0.17 16.75
C GLY A 273 11.06 -0.03 15.80
N LEU A 274 11.34 -0.40 14.55
CA LEU A 274 10.31 -0.75 13.56
C LEU A 274 9.47 -1.94 14.06
N LEU A 275 10.08 -3.07 14.40
CA LEU A 275 9.35 -4.23 14.97
C LEU A 275 8.45 -3.87 16.16
N THR A 276 8.94 -3.01 17.05
CA THR A 276 8.16 -2.54 18.21
C THR A 276 7.00 -1.64 17.78
N SER A 277 7.15 -0.85 16.71
CA SER A 277 6.06 -0.06 16.14
C SER A 277 4.91 -0.93 15.63
N LEU A 278 5.22 -2.10 15.04
CA LEU A 278 4.19 -3.03 14.53
C LEU A 278 3.37 -3.65 15.67
N VAL A 279 4.06 -4.14 16.70
CA VAL A 279 3.40 -4.67 17.91
C VAL A 279 2.64 -3.56 18.62
N GLY A 280 3.27 -2.41 18.81
CA GLY A 280 2.65 -1.23 19.38
C GLY A 280 1.39 -0.83 18.61
N GLY A 281 1.40 -0.93 17.28
CA GLY A 281 0.26 -0.60 16.46
C GLY A 281 -0.90 -1.56 16.57
N ALA A 282 -0.62 -2.87 16.64
CA ALA A 282 -1.64 -3.88 16.86
C ALA A 282 -2.43 -3.68 18.16
N PHE A 283 -1.83 -3.03 19.17
CA PHE A 283 -2.50 -2.71 20.44
C PHE A 283 -3.01 -1.27 20.50
N LEU A 284 -2.23 -0.29 20.05
CA LEU A 284 -2.56 1.14 20.17
C LEU A 284 -3.65 1.56 19.19
N VAL A 285 -3.66 1.07 17.95
CA VAL A 285 -4.68 1.44 16.95
C VAL A 285 -6.09 1.05 17.42
N PRO A 286 -6.38 -0.22 17.80
CA PRO A 286 -7.71 -0.56 18.29
C PRO A 286 -8.04 0.16 19.60
N LEU A 287 -7.07 0.41 20.48
CA LEU A 287 -7.30 1.15 21.72
C LEU A 287 -7.67 2.62 21.46
N VAL A 288 -7.00 3.27 20.52
CA VAL A 288 -7.35 4.65 20.08
C VAL A 288 -8.73 4.66 19.41
N PHE A 289 -9.04 3.69 18.56
CA PHE A 289 -10.36 3.56 17.95
C PHE A 289 -11.47 3.37 18.98
N LEU A 290 -11.26 2.48 19.97
CA LEU A 290 -12.20 2.27 21.07
C LEU A 290 -12.35 3.53 21.92
N PHE A 291 -11.26 4.26 22.17
CA PHE A 291 -11.31 5.52 22.90
C PHE A 291 -12.10 6.59 22.15
N ILE A 292 -11.86 6.75 20.85
CA ILE A 292 -12.62 7.68 19.99
C ILE A 292 -14.10 7.28 19.95
N ALA A 293 -14.40 6.01 19.74
CA ALA A 293 -15.78 5.50 19.78
C ALA A 293 -16.43 5.75 21.14
N TRP A 294 -15.71 5.55 22.24
CA TRP A 294 -16.21 5.85 23.58
C TRP A 294 -16.47 7.35 23.78
N VAL A 295 -15.63 8.24 23.25
CA VAL A 295 -15.87 9.70 23.31
C VAL A 295 -17.09 10.09 22.47
N ILE A 296 -17.21 9.57 21.25
CA ILE A 296 -18.30 9.92 20.32
C ILE A 296 -19.65 9.37 20.81
N PHE A 297 -19.70 8.10 21.20
CA PHE A 297 -20.95 7.41 21.57
C PHE A 297 -21.24 7.41 23.08
N GLY A 298 -20.21 7.55 23.91
CA GLY A 298 -20.34 7.55 25.38
C GLY A 298 -20.40 8.94 26.01
N GLY A 299 -20.02 10.01 25.30
CA GLY A 299 -20.10 11.39 25.77
C GLY A 299 -21.51 12.01 25.77
N GLY A 300 -22.54 11.24 25.40
CA GLY A 300 -23.94 11.68 25.27
C GLY A 300 -24.86 11.35 26.45
N PHE A 301 -24.32 11.11 27.65
CA PHE A 301 -25.08 10.96 28.90
C PHE A 301 -24.67 11.97 29.97
#